data_AF-A0A6N2ELA4-F1
#
_entry.id   AF-A0A6N2ELA4-F1
#
_cell.length_a   1.000
_cell.length_b   1.000
_cell.length_c   1.000
_cell.angle_alpha   90.00
_cell.angle_beta   90.00
_cell.angle_gamma   90.00
#
_symmetry.space_group_name_H-M   'P 1'
#
loop_
_entity.id
_entity.type
_entity.pdbx_description
1 polymer ?
#
loop_
_entity_poly.entity_id
_entity_poly.type
_entity_poly.pdbx_seq_one_letter_code
_entity_poly.pdbx_strand_id
1 'polypeptide(L)'
;MKQRHPAIVALDSSVLLILRLLLAGVLLYAAWLKLKDPASAQKFANAIAAYKILPNHLVIVSTFAFPWLEAIAAVLLVLGVWTRAAAAVAGLLFVAFIGAIGSAMLRESVSLTTCGCFGERSLLCTGPPSWCHIAQNAGLTAICVYLLWRGSGVVGIDRLTDRPKPPHDGQGDGYSGYGRSGPSSGERSADLLPPSDSGGSEGSEGSGGGQVRW
;
A
#
# COMPACT_ATOMS: atom_id res chain seq x y z
N MET A 1 18.48 8.75 -20.34
CA MET A 1 17.22 8.43 -19.64
C MET A 1 16.06 8.90 -20.49
N LYS A 2 15.27 7.99 -21.06
CA LYS A 2 14.20 8.30 -22.03
C LYS A 2 12.99 8.84 -21.26
N GLN A 3 12.76 10.16 -21.32
CA GLN A 3 11.59 10.79 -20.68
C GLN A 3 10.33 10.22 -21.33
N ARG A 4 9.59 9.38 -20.61
CA ARG A 4 8.28 8.89 -21.06
C ARG A 4 7.29 10.05 -20.95
N HIS A 5 6.51 10.30 -22.00
CA HIS A 5 5.50 11.35 -22.00
C HIS A 5 4.56 11.24 -20.78
N PRO A 6 4.15 12.35 -20.16
CA PRO A 6 3.36 12.35 -18.91
C PRO A 6 2.03 11.58 -19.04
N ALA A 7 1.42 11.59 -20.22
CA ALA A 7 0.22 10.80 -20.53
C ALA A 7 0.45 9.28 -20.40
N ILE A 8 1.63 8.77 -20.78
CA ILE A 8 1.97 7.34 -20.69
C ILE A 8 2.15 6.94 -19.21
N VAL A 9 2.73 7.81 -18.39
CA VAL A 9 2.91 7.57 -16.96
C VAL A 9 1.56 7.60 -16.20
N ALA A 10 0.65 8.49 -16.59
CA ALA A 10 -0.70 8.56 -16.03
C ALA A 10 -1.54 7.31 -16.40
N LEU A 11 -1.48 6.86 -17.67
CA LEU A 11 -2.16 5.64 -18.12
C LEU A 11 -1.63 4.40 -17.39
N ASP A 12 -0.31 4.28 -17.24
CA ASP A 12 0.32 3.20 -16.47
C ASP A 12 -0.19 3.17 -15.03
N SER A 13 -0.37 4.34 -14.40
CA SER A 13 -0.81 4.45 -13.00
C SER A 13 -2.28 4.07 -12.82
N SER A 14 -3.16 4.51 -13.71
CA SER A 14 -4.59 4.17 -13.68
C SER A 14 -4.82 2.68 -13.91
N VAL A 15 -4.08 2.08 -14.85
CA VAL A 15 -4.16 0.64 -15.13
C VAL A 15 -3.76 -0.17 -13.89
N LEU A 16 -2.65 0.18 -13.23
CA LEU A 16 -2.21 -0.50 -12.00
C LEU A 16 -3.25 -0.39 -10.87
N LEU A 17 -3.90 0.77 -10.74
CA LEU A 17 -4.95 0.97 -9.74
C LEU A 17 -6.17 0.09 -10.04
N ILE A 18 -6.62 0.03 -11.30
CA ILE A 18 -7.74 -0.82 -11.71
C ILE A 18 -7.42 -2.30 -11.45
N LEU A 19 -6.23 -2.77 -11.85
CA LEU A 19 -5.78 -4.14 -11.61
C LEU A 19 -5.75 -4.48 -10.12
N ARG A 20 -5.28 -3.53 -9.28
CA ARG A 20 -5.24 -3.66 -7.83
C ARG A 20 -6.63 -3.79 -7.22
N LEU A 21 -7.56 -2.92 -7.62
CA LEU A 21 -8.94 -2.93 -7.12
C LEU A 21 -9.70 -4.16 -7.59
N LEU A 22 -9.50 -4.60 -8.84
CA LEU A 22 -10.06 -5.84 -9.36
C LEU A 22 -9.57 -7.02 -8.53
N LEU A 23 -8.26 -7.14 -8.32
CA LEU A 23 -7.67 -8.23 -7.54
C LEU A 23 -8.19 -8.24 -6.09
N ALA A 24 -8.25 -7.06 -5.46
CA ALA A 24 -8.78 -6.92 -4.11
C ALA A 24 -10.27 -7.29 -4.03
N GLY A 25 -11.08 -6.87 -5.01
CA GLY A 25 -12.51 -7.21 -5.08
C GLY A 25 -12.72 -8.72 -5.21
N VAL A 26 -11.93 -9.39 -6.07
CA VAL A 26 -11.98 -10.84 -6.24
C VAL A 26 -11.61 -11.56 -4.94
N LEU A 27 -10.54 -11.15 -4.27
CA LEU A 27 -10.10 -11.75 -3.00
C LEU A 27 -11.11 -11.53 -1.86
N LEU A 28 -11.67 -10.33 -1.73
CA LEU A 28 -12.73 -10.05 -0.74
C LEU A 28 -13.97 -10.91 -0.99
N TYR A 29 -14.40 -10.98 -2.25
CA TYR A 29 -15.54 -11.80 -2.64
C TYR A 29 -15.28 -13.29 -2.36
N ALA A 30 -14.08 -13.77 -2.65
CA ALA A 30 -13.66 -15.13 -2.35
C ALA A 30 -13.66 -15.43 -0.85
N ALA A 31 -13.09 -14.53 -0.03
CA ALA A 31 -13.05 -14.67 1.42
C ALA A 31 -14.48 -14.65 2.01
N TRP A 32 -15.32 -13.75 1.52
CA TRP A 32 -16.72 -13.65 1.92
C TRP A 32 -17.49 -14.95 1.63
N LEU A 33 -17.32 -15.51 0.43
CA LEU A 33 -17.98 -16.78 0.08
C LEU A 33 -17.56 -17.96 0.98
N LYS A 34 -16.34 -17.93 1.54
CA LYS A 34 -15.84 -18.96 2.46
C LYS A 34 -16.24 -18.72 3.92
N LEU A 35 -16.44 -17.46 4.34
CA LEU A 35 -16.69 -17.08 5.75
C LEU A 35 -18.13 -16.67 6.07
N LYS A 36 -18.99 -16.42 5.08
CA LYS A 36 -20.34 -15.84 5.30
C LYS A 36 -21.23 -16.63 6.26
N ASP A 37 -21.10 -17.96 6.31
CA ASP A 37 -21.87 -18.82 7.20
C ASP A 37 -21.08 -20.10 7.54
N PRO A 38 -21.38 -20.76 8.68
CA PRO A 38 -20.69 -21.97 9.10
C PRO A 38 -20.79 -23.11 8.06
N ALA A 39 -21.90 -23.19 7.33
CA ALA A 39 -22.08 -24.20 6.30
C ALA A 39 -21.13 -23.97 5.11
N SER A 40 -20.83 -22.72 4.77
CA SER A 40 -19.89 -22.35 3.71
C SER A 40 -18.45 -22.67 4.10
N ALA A 41 -18.07 -22.40 5.35
CA ALA A 41 -16.77 -22.81 5.88
C ALA A 41 -16.62 -24.34 5.87
N GLN A 42 -17.67 -25.08 6.26
CA GLN A 42 -17.66 -26.55 6.20
C GLN A 42 -17.55 -27.08 4.77
N LYS A 43 -18.22 -26.45 3.79
CA LYS A 43 -18.08 -26.82 2.37
C LYS A 43 -16.63 -26.65 1.90
N PHE A 44 -15.97 -25.57 2.31
CA PHE A 44 -14.56 -25.34 1.98
C PHE A 44 -13.64 -26.35 2.66
N ALA A 45 -13.86 -26.68 3.93
CA ALA A 45 -13.13 -27.73 4.63
C ALA A 45 -13.26 -29.09 3.95
N ASN A 46 -14.48 -29.45 3.55
CA ASN A 46 -14.75 -30.69 2.82
C ASN A 46 -14.04 -30.70 1.46
N ALA A 47 -13.97 -29.56 0.77
CA ALA A 47 -13.23 -29.43 -0.48
C ALA A 47 -11.73 -29.68 -0.26
N ILE A 48 -11.13 -29.04 0.75
CA ILE A 48 -9.72 -29.25 1.12
C ILE A 48 -9.45 -30.73 1.46
N ALA A 49 -10.30 -31.34 2.27
CA ALA A 49 -10.18 -32.76 2.65
C ALA A 49 -10.28 -33.69 1.44
N ALA A 50 -11.16 -33.37 0.48
CA ALA A 50 -11.37 -34.18 -0.71
C ALA A 50 -10.15 -34.19 -1.66
N TYR A 51 -9.30 -33.16 -1.62
CA TYR A 51 -8.03 -33.17 -2.37
C TYR A 51 -7.02 -34.18 -1.81
N LYS A 52 -7.18 -34.65 -0.56
CA LYS A 52 -6.27 -35.62 0.10
C LYS A 52 -4.78 -35.21 0.08
N ILE A 53 -4.50 -33.91 -0.01
CA ILE A 53 -3.12 -33.37 -0.02
C ILE A 53 -2.63 -33.15 1.42
N LEU A 54 -3.52 -32.70 2.30
CA LEU A 54 -3.20 -32.35 3.68
C LEU A 54 -3.75 -33.40 4.66
N PRO A 55 -3.07 -33.67 5.79
CA PRO A 55 -3.62 -34.46 6.87
C PRO A 55 -4.76 -33.73 7.59
N ASN A 56 -5.68 -34.46 8.21
CA ASN A 56 -6.92 -33.92 8.79
C ASN A 56 -6.74 -32.72 9.74
N HIS A 57 -5.66 -32.68 10.53
CA HIS A 57 -5.38 -31.57 11.44
C HIS A 57 -5.04 -30.26 10.69
N LEU A 58 -4.35 -30.34 9.55
CA LEU A 58 -4.02 -29.19 8.71
C LEU A 58 -5.22 -28.73 7.86
N VAL A 59 -6.21 -29.58 7.62
CA VAL A 59 -7.45 -29.21 6.90
C VAL A 59 -8.20 -28.11 7.66
N ILE A 60 -8.35 -28.27 8.97
CA ILE A 60 -9.06 -27.28 9.80
C ILE A 60 -8.30 -25.96 9.81
N VAL A 61 -6.98 -25.99 10.01
CA VAL A 61 -6.15 -24.78 10.02
C VAL A 61 -6.21 -24.05 8.68
N SER A 62 -6.08 -24.78 7.57
CA SER A 62 -6.15 -24.20 6.22
C SER A 62 -7.54 -23.65 5.88
N THR A 63 -8.62 -24.28 6.35
CA THR A 63 -9.99 -23.78 6.16
C THR A 63 -10.16 -22.35 6.64
N PHE A 64 -9.52 -21.97 7.75
CA PHE A 64 -9.57 -20.60 8.27
C PHE A 64 -8.41 -19.74 7.75
N ALA A 65 -7.20 -20.28 7.65
CA ALA A 65 -6.03 -19.51 7.22
C ALA A 65 -6.20 -18.93 5.82
N PHE A 66 -6.70 -19.70 4.85
CA PHE A 66 -6.85 -19.23 3.47
C PHE A 66 -7.81 -18.03 3.35
N PRO A 67 -9.06 -18.07 3.87
CA PRO A 67 -9.95 -16.92 3.81
C PRO A 67 -9.41 -15.67 4.52
N TRP A 68 -8.74 -15.82 5.66
CA TRP A 68 -8.14 -14.68 6.37
C TRP A 68 -6.98 -14.07 5.57
N LEU A 69 -6.14 -14.89 4.95
CA LEU A 69 -5.07 -14.40 4.07
C LEU A 69 -5.64 -13.70 2.84
N GLU A 70 -6.71 -14.22 2.24
CA GLU A 70 -7.44 -13.56 1.14
C GLU A 70 -7.97 -12.18 1.56
N ALA A 71 -8.66 -12.10 2.70
CA ALA A 71 -9.22 -10.86 3.21
C ALA A 71 -8.15 -9.81 3.56
N ILE A 72 -7.09 -10.22 4.28
CA ILE A 72 -5.99 -9.32 4.66
C ILE A 72 -5.26 -8.81 3.42
N ALA A 73 -4.91 -9.70 2.48
CA ALA A 73 -4.26 -9.31 1.23
C ALA A 73 -5.13 -8.33 0.44
N ALA A 74 -6.44 -8.56 0.38
CA ALA A 74 -7.37 -7.68 -0.30
C ALA A 74 -7.44 -6.28 0.35
N VAL A 75 -7.54 -6.21 1.68
CA VAL A 75 -7.55 -4.92 2.40
C VAL A 75 -6.24 -4.16 2.17
N LEU A 76 -5.09 -4.84 2.26
CA LEU A 76 -3.78 -4.25 1.97
C LEU A 76 -3.70 -3.71 0.53
N LEU A 77 -4.24 -4.46 -0.44
CA LEU A 77 -4.34 -4.01 -1.83
C LEU A 77 -5.28 -2.81 -1.97
N VAL A 78 -6.44 -2.76 -1.31
CA VAL A 78 -7.32 -1.57 -1.36
C VAL A 78 -6.61 -0.34 -0.81
N LEU A 79 -5.99 -0.47 0.37
CA LEU A 79 -5.30 0.62 1.07
C LEU A 79 -4.01 1.05 0.34
N GLY A 80 -3.45 0.19 -0.50
CA GLY A 80 -2.18 0.48 -1.17
C GLY A 80 -0.99 0.45 -0.20
N VAL A 81 -1.08 -0.38 0.84
CA VAL A 81 -0.02 -0.63 1.82
C VAL A 81 0.55 -2.02 1.56
N TRP A 82 1.87 -2.15 1.53
CA TRP A 82 2.62 -3.36 1.23
C TRP A 82 2.08 -4.08 -0.01
N THR A 83 1.79 -3.31 -1.06
CA THR A 83 1.12 -3.81 -2.27
C THR A 83 1.87 -4.97 -2.92
N ARG A 84 3.21 -4.94 -2.90
CA ARG A 84 4.06 -6.03 -3.40
C ARG A 84 3.93 -7.29 -2.56
N ALA A 85 3.95 -7.18 -1.24
CA ALA A 85 3.79 -8.33 -0.36
C ALA A 85 2.37 -8.92 -0.48
N ALA A 86 1.34 -8.07 -0.49
CA ALA A 86 -0.04 -8.49 -0.67
C ALA A 86 -0.28 -9.19 -2.02
N ALA A 87 0.28 -8.66 -3.12
CA ALA A 87 0.23 -9.30 -4.43
C ALA A 87 1.00 -10.64 -4.47
N ALA A 88 2.13 -10.75 -3.76
CA ALA A 88 2.87 -12.01 -3.64
C ALA A 88 2.05 -13.08 -2.90
N VAL A 89 1.45 -12.72 -1.76
CA VAL A 89 0.57 -13.61 -0.99
C VAL A 89 -0.62 -14.05 -1.84
N ALA A 90 -1.30 -13.10 -2.50
CA ALA A 90 -2.40 -13.40 -3.41
C ALA A 90 -1.98 -14.36 -4.54
N GLY A 91 -0.84 -14.10 -5.17
CA GLY A 91 -0.27 -14.97 -6.22
C GLY A 91 -0.01 -16.39 -5.71
N LEU A 92 0.60 -16.53 -4.53
CA LEU A 92 0.83 -17.84 -3.91
C LEU A 92 -0.47 -18.59 -3.61
N LEU A 93 -1.50 -17.90 -3.14
CA LEU A 93 -2.82 -18.49 -2.91
C LEU A 93 -3.44 -19.01 -4.22
N PHE A 94 -3.41 -18.21 -5.30
CA PHE A 94 -3.93 -18.65 -6.60
C PHE A 94 -3.15 -19.82 -7.18
N VAL A 95 -1.82 -19.83 -7.05
CA VAL A 95 -0.97 -20.96 -7.48
C VAL A 95 -1.30 -22.23 -6.67
N ALA A 96 -1.51 -22.09 -5.35
CA ALA A 96 -1.92 -23.22 -4.52
C ALA A 96 -3.29 -23.77 -4.97
N PHE A 97 -4.25 -22.92 -5.31
CA PHE A 97 -5.54 -23.33 -5.87
C PHE A 97 -5.39 -24.04 -7.22
N ILE A 98 -4.54 -23.53 -8.13
CA ILE A 98 -4.23 -24.20 -9.40
C ILE A 98 -3.67 -25.60 -9.15
N GLY A 99 -2.70 -25.71 -8.24
CA GLY A 99 -2.10 -27.00 -7.88
C GLY A 99 -3.13 -27.98 -7.30
N ALA A 100 -4.01 -27.52 -6.40
CA ALA A 100 -5.08 -28.33 -5.85
C ALA A 100 -6.03 -28.84 -6.95
N ILE A 101 -6.52 -27.94 -7.82
CA ILE A 101 -7.41 -28.29 -8.94
C ILE A 101 -6.72 -29.26 -9.92
N GLY A 102 -5.49 -28.96 -10.32
CA GLY A 102 -4.70 -29.83 -11.20
C GLY A 102 -4.50 -31.22 -10.61
N SER A 103 -4.22 -31.30 -9.30
CA SER A 103 -4.06 -32.59 -8.62
C SER A 103 -5.35 -33.41 -8.59
N ALA A 104 -6.51 -32.76 -8.49
CA ALA A 104 -7.82 -33.42 -8.57
C ALA A 104 -8.11 -33.94 -9.97
N MET A 105 -7.77 -33.16 -11.00
CA MET A 105 -7.96 -33.57 -12.40
C MET A 105 -7.11 -34.79 -12.75
N LEU A 106 -5.86 -34.85 -12.28
CA LEU A 106 -4.96 -35.99 -12.52
C LEU A 106 -5.39 -37.29 -11.81
N ARG A 107 -6.12 -37.18 -10.70
CA ARG A 107 -6.53 -38.34 -9.90
C ARG A 107 -7.89 -38.91 -10.31
N GLU A 108 -8.53 -38.35 -11.34
CA GLU A 108 -9.88 -38.73 -11.81
C GLU A 108 -10.86 -39.00 -10.66
N SER A 109 -10.81 -38.18 -9.60
CA SER A 109 -11.65 -38.40 -8.43
C SER A 109 -13.10 -38.03 -8.76
N VAL A 110 -13.83 -39.04 -9.25
CA VAL A 110 -15.25 -39.07 -9.63
C VAL A 110 -16.18 -38.51 -8.54
N SER A 111 -15.72 -38.40 -7.29
CA SER A 111 -16.47 -37.87 -6.15
C SER A 111 -16.39 -36.34 -5.96
N LEU A 112 -15.61 -35.59 -6.75
CA LEU A 112 -15.48 -34.13 -6.63
C LEU A 112 -16.51 -33.32 -7.41
N THR A 113 -17.38 -33.98 -8.19
CA THR A 113 -18.45 -33.33 -8.99
C THR A 113 -19.41 -32.47 -8.16
N THR A 114 -19.42 -32.62 -6.83
CA THR A 114 -20.27 -31.84 -5.91
C THR A 114 -19.49 -30.88 -5.00
N CYS A 115 -18.15 -30.92 -4.98
CA CYS A 115 -17.33 -30.15 -4.04
C CYS A 115 -16.41 -29.16 -4.77
N GLY A 116 -16.95 -28.00 -5.14
CA GLY A 116 -16.16 -26.89 -5.68
C GLY A 116 -15.41 -26.15 -4.57
N CYS A 117 -14.11 -25.87 -4.80
CA CYS A 117 -13.24 -25.09 -3.90
C CYS A 117 -13.71 -23.63 -3.68
N PHE A 118 -14.60 -23.14 -4.55
CA PHE A 118 -15.28 -21.83 -4.47
C PHE A 118 -16.77 -21.93 -4.05
N GLY A 119 -17.23 -23.11 -3.62
CA GLY A 119 -18.66 -23.43 -3.69
C GLY A 119 -19.14 -23.42 -5.16
N GLU A 120 -20.43 -23.60 -5.41
CA GLU A 120 -21.02 -23.57 -6.77
C GLU A 120 -20.87 -22.21 -7.52
N ARG A 121 -20.04 -21.28 -7.03
CA ARG A 121 -19.95 -19.89 -7.46
C ARG A 121 -18.50 -19.46 -7.70
N SER A 122 -17.87 -20.00 -8.75
CA SER A 122 -16.70 -19.33 -9.34
C SER A 122 -17.20 -18.17 -10.22
N LEU A 123 -16.51 -17.03 -10.19
CA LEU A 123 -16.91 -15.78 -10.86
C LEU A 123 -17.15 -15.92 -12.38
N LEU A 124 -16.43 -16.84 -13.05
CA LEU A 124 -16.45 -17.01 -14.51
C LEU A 124 -16.79 -18.44 -14.96
N CYS A 125 -16.56 -19.44 -14.10
CA CYS A 125 -16.66 -20.84 -14.44
C CYS A 125 -17.58 -21.56 -13.44
N THR A 126 -18.75 -22.01 -13.87
CA THR A 126 -19.64 -22.82 -13.05
C THR A 126 -19.43 -24.32 -13.35
N GLY A 127 -19.53 -25.16 -12.33
CA GLY A 127 -19.44 -26.62 -12.49
C GLY A 127 -18.12 -27.25 -12.00
N PRO A 128 -17.88 -28.53 -12.34
CA PRO A 128 -16.80 -29.34 -11.79
C PRO A 128 -15.40 -28.78 -12.11
N PRO A 129 -14.35 -29.24 -11.38
CA PRO A 129 -12.97 -28.84 -11.65
C PRO A 129 -12.63 -29.11 -13.12
N SER A 130 -12.27 -28.06 -13.84
CA SER A 130 -12.04 -28.06 -15.27
C SER A 130 -10.94 -27.06 -15.63
N TRP A 131 -10.48 -27.13 -16.88
CA TRP A 131 -9.50 -26.19 -17.43
C TRP A 131 -9.90 -24.72 -17.29
N CYS A 132 -11.22 -24.42 -17.23
CA CYS A 132 -11.72 -23.06 -17.02
C CYS A 132 -11.26 -22.49 -15.67
N HIS A 133 -11.36 -23.28 -14.59
CA HIS A 133 -10.93 -22.84 -13.25
C HIS A 133 -9.41 -22.62 -13.19
N ILE A 134 -8.64 -23.47 -13.88
CA ILE A 134 -7.19 -23.28 -14.00
C ILE A 134 -6.87 -21.99 -14.75
N ALA A 135 -7.52 -21.75 -15.89
CA ALA A 135 -7.33 -20.54 -16.69
C ALA A 135 -7.72 -19.27 -15.92
N GLN A 136 -8.82 -19.30 -15.16
CA GLN A 136 -9.25 -18.20 -14.31
C GLN A 136 -8.19 -17.86 -13.26
N ASN A 137 -7.72 -18.85 -12.50
CA ASN A 137 -6.70 -18.64 -11.48
C ASN A 137 -5.35 -18.26 -12.10
N ALA A 138 -5.01 -18.76 -13.29
CA ALA A 138 -3.82 -18.39 -14.03
C ALA A 138 -3.86 -16.93 -14.48
N GLY A 139 -5.02 -16.44 -14.94
CA GLY A 139 -5.24 -15.03 -15.27
C GLY A 139 -5.07 -14.12 -14.06
N LEU A 140 -5.64 -14.50 -12.90
CA LEU A 140 -5.44 -13.77 -11.64
C LEU A 140 -3.99 -13.80 -11.18
N THR A 141 -3.32 -14.94 -11.32
CA THR A 141 -1.88 -15.08 -11.02
C THR A 141 -1.04 -14.17 -11.92
N ALA A 142 -1.36 -14.08 -13.21
CA ALA A 142 -0.68 -13.19 -14.14
C ALA A 142 -0.83 -11.71 -13.74
N ILE A 143 -2.01 -11.31 -13.25
CA ILE A 143 -2.23 -9.97 -12.68
C ILE A 143 -1.32 -9.76 -11.46
N CYS A 144 -1.24 -10.72 -10.53
CA CYS A 144 -0.33 -10.64 -9.38
C CYS A 144 1.13 -10.47 -9.82
N VAL A 145 1.60 -11.29 -10.77
CA VAL A 145 2.97 -11.21 -11.32
C VAL A 145 3.22 -9.86 -11.99
N TYR A 146 2.24 -9.33 -12.73
CA TYR A 146 2.34 -8.02 -13.35
C TYR A 146 2.50 -6.91 -12.31
N LEU A 147 1.71 -6.93 -11.23
CA LEU A 147 1.81 -5.99 -10.11
C LEU A 147 3.17 -6.11 -9.38
N LEU A 148 3.69 -7.33 -9.23
CA LEU A 148 5.00 -7.58 -8.64
C LEU A 148 6.14 -7.02 -9.50
N TRP A 149 6.04 -7.15 -10.83
CA TRP A 149 7.07 -6.72 -11.77
C TRP A 149 7.09 -5.20 -11.98
N ARG A 150 5.92 -4.57 -12.11
CA ARG A 150 5.80 -3.10 -12.24
C ARG A 150 6.05 -2.34 -10.94
N GLY A 151 5.85 -2.99 -9.79
CA GLY A 151 5.95 -2.38 -8.47
C GLY A 151 4.67 -1.62 -8.07
N SER A 152 4.64 -1.15 -6.81
CA SER A 152 3.58 -0.28 -6.28
C SER A 152 3.49 0.96 -7.16
N GLY A 153 2.46 1.04 -8.00
CA GLY A 153 2.19 2.25 -8.79
C GLY A 153 2.08 3.49 -7.89
N VAL A 154 2.15 4.68 -8.48
CA VAL A 154 2.33 5.99 -7.79
C VAL A 154 1.23 6.35 -6.76
N VAL A 155 0.23 5.48 -6.54
CA VAL A 155 -1.02 5.73 -5.80
C VAL A 155 -1.19 4.80 -4.57
N GLY A 156 -0.09 4.51 -3.86
CA GLY A 156 -0.10 3.75 -2.60
C GLY A 156 0.53 4.51 -1.45
N ILE A 157 0.05 4.25 -0.22
CA ILE A 157 0.67 4.75 1.03
C ILE A 157 2.13 4.28 1.15
N ASP A 158 2.49 3.17 0.48
CA ASP A 158 3.87 2.69 0.35
C ASP A 158 4.87 3.82 -0.03
N ARG A 159 4.44 4.83 -0.79
CA ARG A 159 5.30 5.99 -1.13
C ARG A 159 5.66 6.87 0.08
N LEU A 160 4.79 6.99 1.07
CA LEU A 160 5.04 7.80 2.26
C LEU A 160 6.10 7.14 3.15
N THR A 161 6.17 5.81 3.14
CA THR A 161 7.11 5.03 3.94
C THR A 161 8.48 4.92 3.27
N ASP A 162 8.54 4.85 1.94
CA ASP A 162 9.80 4.77 1.16
C ASP A 162 10.54 6.12 1.01
N ARG A 163 10.28 7.11 1.87
CA ARG A 163 11.06 8.36 1.82
C ARG A 163 12.53 8.03 2.11
N PRO A 164 13.47 8.28 1.17
CA PRO A 164 14.89 8.06 1.45
C PRO A 164 15.26 8.92 2.65
N LYS A 165 15.83 8.28 3.69
CA LYS A 165 16.42 9.00 4.83
C LYS A 165 17.45 9.97 4.24
N PRO A 166 17.37 11.28 4.54
CA PRO A 166 18.36 12.22 4.04
C PRO A 166 19.76 11.69 4.42
N PRO A 167 20.77 11.86 3.55
CA PRO A 167 22.14 11.49 3.89
C PRO A 167 22.45 12.14 5.24
N HIS A 168 22.90 11.36 6.23
CA HIS A 168 23.58 11.95 7.37
C HIS A 168 24.86 12.54 6.81
N ASP A 169 24.80 13.83 6.48
CA ASP A 169 25.95 14.70 6.33
C ASP A 169 26.71 14.67 7.66
N GLY A 170 27.77 13.86 7.68
CA GLY A 170 28.80 13.97 8.70
C GLY A 170 29.47 15.33 8.56
N GLN A 171 28.99 16.33 9.29
CA GLN A 171 29.66 17.61 9.43
C GLN A 171 29.41 18.20 10.83
N GLY A 172 30.45 18.18 11.65
CA GLY A 172 30.69 19.24 12.64
C GLY A 172 30.48 18.88 14.10
N ASP A 173 31.33 18.01 14.63
CA ASP A 173 31.71 18.06 16.04
C ASP A 173 32.39 19.42 16.26
N GLY A 174 31.67 20.38 16.83
CA GLY A 174 32.19 21.74 16.97
C GLY A 174 31.20 22.72 17.58
N TYR A 175 30.41 22.28 18.57
CA TYR A 175 29.63 23.19 19.42
C TYR A 175 30.59 23.98 20.33
N SER A 176 31.22 25.02 19.77
CA SER A 176 31.82 26.10 20.53
C SER A 176 30.80 27.22 20.66
N GLY A 177 30.55 27.66 21.90
CA GLY A 177 29.97 28.97 22.15
C GLY A 177 28.60 29.02 22.79
N TYR A 178 28.37 28.32 23.91
CA TYR A 178 27.46 28.83 24.93
C TYR A 178 28.27 29.61 25.97
N GLY A 179 28.15 30.93 25.93
CA GLY A 179 28.82 31.86 26.86
C GLY A 179 28.06 33.18 26.93
N ARG A 180 26.97 33.17 27.69
CA ARG A 180 26.13 34.33 28.00
C ARG A 180 26.88 35.36 28.85
N SER A 181 26.79 36.62 28.44
CA SER A 181 26.65 37.85 29.25
C SER A 181 27.15 37.90 30.71
N GLY A 182 28.02 38.87 30.99
CA GLY A 182 28.14 39.54 32.30
C GLY A 182 28.75 40.95 32.13
N PRO A 183 28.21 42.01 32.77
CA PRO A 183 28.80 43.35 32.74
C PRO A 183 29.60 43.61 34.02
N SER A 184 30.83 44.13 33.91
CA SER A 184 31.48 44.85 35.02
C SER A 184 32.72 45.61 34.57
N SER A 185 32.60 46.94 34.61
CA SER A 185 33.57 47.93 35.14
C SER A 185 35.03 47.93 34.68
N GLY A 186 35.45 49.06 34.10
CA GLY A 186 36.86 49.50 34.08
C GLY A 186 37.21 50.49 32.97
N GLU A 187 37.10 51.80 33.26
CA GLU A 187 38.04 52.90 32.91
C GLU A 187 38.55 53.04 31.44
N ARG A 188 38.21 54.11 30.70
CA ARG A 188 38.73 55.50 30.70
C ARG A 188 39.69 55.75 29.51
N SER A 189 39.54 56.94 28.94
CA SER A 189 40.40 57.64 27.94
C SER A 189 39.97 57.36 26.51
N ALA A 190 39.31 58.28 25.80
CA ALA A 190 39.69 59.64 25.36
C ALA A 190 39.75 59.59 23.82
N ASP A 191 39.54 60.74 23.20
CA ASP A 191 39.88 61.02 21.79
C ASP A 191 38.85 60.62 20.72
N LEU A 192 37.87 61.50 20.48
CA LEU A 192 37.95 62.58 19.47
C LEU A 192 36.56 63.01 19.00
N LEU A 193 36.41 64.34 18.89
CA LEU A 193 35.23 65.11 18.52
C LEU A 193 34.90 65.00 16.99
N PRO A 194 33.78 65.60 16.51
CA PRO A 194 32.85 65.03 15.53
C PRO A 194 32.99 65.61 14.11
N PRO A 195 32.18 65.15 13.14
CA PRO A 195 31.67 66.02 12.09
C PRO A 195 30.35 66.68 12.53
N SER A 196 30.36 68.00 12.46
CA SER A 196 29.18 68.86 12.40
C SER A 196 28.42 68.62 11.10
N ASP A 197 27.10 68.47 11.17
CA ASP A 197 26.24 69.02 10.11
C ASP A 197 24.93 69.54 10.68
N SER A 198 24.67 70.78 10.29
CA SER A 198 23.64 71.70 10.76
C SER A 198 22.27 71.37 10.18
N GLY A 199 21.26 71.51 11.05
CA GLY A 199 19.85 71.34 10.74
C GLY A 199 19.31 72.31 9.69
N GLY A 200 18.45 71.75 8.85
CA GLY A 200 17.48 72.47 8.02
C GLY A 200 16.13 72.53 8.72
N SER A 201 15.57 73.73 8.67
CA SER A 201 14.41 74.29 9.35
C SER A 201 13.04 73.68 8.99
N GLU A 202 12.21 73.59 10.04
CA GLU A 202 10.78 73.91 10.17
C GLU A 202 9.93 74.17 8.91
N GLY A 203 8.73 73.59 8.92
CA GLY A 203 7.54 74.26 8.39
C GLY A 203 6.57 73.35 7.64
N SER A 204 5.60 72.75 8.33
CA SER A 204 4.26 72.56 7.75
C SER A 204 3.18 72.47 8.82
N GLU A 205 2.37 73.53 8.90
CA GLU A 205 0.95 73.53 9.25
C GLU A 205 0.27 72.24 8.71
N GLY A 206 -0.62 71.54 9.40
CA GLY A 206 -1.79 72.02 10.09
C GLY A 206 -3.04 71.44 9.40
N SER A 207 -3.95 70.87 10.21
CA SER A 207 -5.39 70.68 9.93
C SER A 207 -5.90 69.36 9.30
N GLY A 208 -6.86 68.75 10.03
CA GLY A 208 -7.85 67.78 9.56
C GLY A 208 -7.48 66.31 9.83
N GLY A 209 -8.07 65.55 10.76
CA GLY A 209 -9.42 65.59 11.31
C GLY A 209 -10.34 64.59 10.56
N GLY A 210 -10.56 63.40 11.14
CA GLY A 210 -11.54 62.39 10.68
C GLY A 210 -10.94 60.97 10.68
N GLN A 211 -11.16 60.10 11.68
CA GLN A 211 -12.34 59.21 11.86
C GLN A 211 -12.64 58.40 10.59
N VAL A 212 -12.68 57.06 10.52
CA VAL A 212 -13.45 56.02 11.23
C VAL A 212 -12.86 54.65 10.74
N ARG A 213 -12.55 53.66 11.57
CA ARG A 213 -13.42 52.62 12.19
C ARG A 213 -13.66 51.38 11.30
N TRP A 214 -13.14 50.24 11.77
CA TRP A 214 -13.39 48.81 11.47
C TRP A 214 -13.32 48.33 10.02
#